data_AF-A0A7C7UE03-F1
#
_entry.id   AF-A0A7C7UE03-F1
#
_cell.length_a   1.000
_cell.length_b   1.000
_cell.length_c   1.000
_cell.angle_alpha   90.00
_cell.angle_beta   90.00
_cell.angle_gamma   90.00
#
_symmetry.space_group_name_H-M   'P 1'
#
loop_
_entity.id
_entity.type
_entity.pdbx_description
1 polymer ?
#
loop_
_entity_poly.entity_id
_entity_poly.type
_entity_poly.pdbx_seq_one_letter_code
_entity_poly.pdbx_strand_id
1 'polypeptide(L)' 'MRENVESITEAMFALEEPWRSRFLALLANQATGGAWNGQRPERKEVMTWLRDDLDLYREVTLLLNAWRRPGR' A
#
# COMPACT_ATOMS: atom_id res chain seq x y z
N MET A 1 -16.01 -2.36 5.72
CA MET A 1 -15.03 -2.29 4.61
C MET A 1 -14.30 -0.95 4.54
N ARG A 2 -14.97 0.22 4.66
CA ARG A 2 -14.30 1.53 4.57
C ARG A 2 -13.29 1.82 5.69
N GLU A 3 -13.58 1.41 6.93
CA GLU A 3 -12.70 1.60 8.10
C GLU A 3 -11.35 0.89 7.96
N ASN A 4 -11.26 -0.19 7.16
CA ASN A 4 -10.01 -0.91 6.99
C ASN A 4 -9.06 -0.27 5.98
N VAL A 5 -9.56 0.40 4.94
CA VAL A 5 -8.70 1.00 3.89
C VAL A 5 -7.90 2.18 4.46
N GLU A 6 -8.53 2.99 5.29
CA GLU A 6 -7.87 4.13 5.95
C GLU A 6 -6.78 3.64 6.90
N SER A 7 -7.09 2.70 7.78
CA SER A 7 -6.09 2.10 8.70
C SER A 7 -4.91 1.45 7.98
N ILE A 8 -5.16 0.75 6.86
CA ILE A 8 -4.09 0.15 6.04
C ILE A 8 -3.26 1.23 5.36
N THR A 9 -3.88 2.27 4.82
CA THR A 9 -3.16 3.40 4.23
C THR A 9 -2.28 4.10 5.28
N GLU A 10 -2.81 4.33 6.48
CA GLU A 10 -2.05 4.89 7.58
C GLU A 10 -0.86 4.01 7.96
N ALA A 11 -1.06 2.70 8.06
CA ALA A 11 0.00 1.74 8.32
C ALA A 11 1.13 1.82 7.30
N MET A 12 0.81 1.95 6.01
CA MET A 12 1.80 2.10 4.94
C MET A 12 2.59 3.40 5.08
N PHE A 13 1.93 4.52 5.38
CA PHE A 13 2.58 5.82 5.51
C PHE A 13 3.36 5.99 6.82
N ALA A 14 3.06 5.15 7.82
CA ALA A 14 3.79 5.06 9.08
C ALA A 14 5.07 4.20 9.00
N LEU A 15 5.29 3.49 7.89
CA LEU A 15 6.56 2.78 7.68
C LEU A 15 7.74 3.78 7.69
N GLU A 16 8.87 3.33 8.19
CA GLU A 16 10.12 4.10 8.15
C GLU A 16 10.73 4.06 6.74
N GLU A 17 11.52 5.08 6.41
CA GLU A 17 12.35 5.02 5.20
C GLU A 17 13.51 4.03 5.40
N PRO A 18 13.93 3.31 4.35
CA PRO A 18 13.51 3.44 2.95
C PRO A 18 12.27 2.61 2.59
N TRP A 19 11.68 1.88 3.54
CA TRP A 19 10.64 0.89 3.28
C TRP A 19 9.32 1.52 2.86
N ARG A 20 8.95 2.66 3.46
CA ARG A 20 7.76 3.41 3.04
C ARG A 20 7.79 3.76 1.56
N SER A 21 8.86 4.38 1.08
CA SER A 21 8.96 4.77 -0.33
C SER A 21 8.94 3.56 -1.25
N ARG A 22 9.65 2.48 -0.90
CA ARG A 22 9.65 1.23 -1.69
C ARG A 22 8.28 0.56 -1.75
N PHE A 23 7.58 0.51 -0.62
CA PHE A 23 6.25 -0.07 -0.54
C PHE A 23 5.26 0.71 -1.40
N LEU A 24 5.26 2.04 -1.26
CA LEU A 24 4.38 2.92 -2.03
C LEU A 24 4.65 2.82 -3.54
N ALA A 25 5.92 2.72 -3.94
CA ALA A 25 6.29 2.52 -5.34
C ALA A 25 5.84 1.15 -5.87
N LEU A 26 5.97 0.07 -5.09
CA LEU A 26 5.47 -1.25 -5.47
C LEU A 26 3.95 -1.21 -5.68
N LEU A 27 3.21 -0.65 -4.72
CA LEU A 27 1.77 -0.51 -4.81
C LEU A 27 1.35 0.27 -6.05
N ALA A 28 1.98 1.42 -6.30
CA ALA A 28 1.64 2.26 -7.44
C ALA A 28 1.89 1.54 -8.78
N ASN A 29 2.98 0.77 -8.88
CA ASN A 29 3.24 -0.06 -10.05
C ASN A 29 2.16 -1.14 -10.24
N GLN A 30 1.75 -1.82 -9.17
CA GLN A 30 0.69 -2.83 -9.27
C GLN A 30 -0.66 -2.21 -9.66
N ALA A 31 -1.07 -1.13 -8.99
CA ALA A 31 -2.34 -0.44 -9.23
C ALA A 31 -2.47 0.12 -10.66
N THR A 32 -1.35 0.46 -11.30
CA THR A 32 -1.31 1.05 -12.64
C THR A 32 -0.90 0.06 -13.74
N GLY A 33 -0.73 -1.23 -13.40
CA GLY A 33 -0.25 -2.23 -14.36
C GLY A 33 1.16 -1.93 -14.90
N GLY A 34 2.01 -1.27 -14.10
CA GLY A 34 3.37 -0.90 -14.45
C GLY A 34 3.51 0.46 -15.16
N ALA A 35 2.42 1.21 -15.33
CA ALA A 35 2.44 2.52 -15.98
C ALA A 35 2.80 3.69 -15.03
N TRP A 36 3.19 3.41 -13.78
CA TRP A 36 3.47 4.44 -12.80
C TRP A 36 4.68 5.29 -13.17
N ASN A 37 4.55 6.61 -13.06
CA ASN A 37 5.56 7.58 -13.47
C ASN A 37 6.70 7.78 -12.45
N GLY A 38 6.72 7.00 -11.37
CA GLY A 38 7.76 7.06 -10.33
C GLY A 38 7.60 8.19 -9.31
N GLN A 39 6.54 9.00 -9.40
CA GLN A 39 6.24 9.98 -8.35
C GLN A 39 5.85 9.28 -7.05
N ARG A 40 5.92 9.99 -5.92
CA ARG A 40 5.44 9.42 -4.65
C ARG A 40 3.92 9.52 -4.64
N PRO A 41 3.19 8.40 -4.54
CA PRO A 41 1.73 8.43 -4.52
C PRO A 41 1.22 9.09 -3.25
N GLU A 42 0.15 9.86 -3.39
CA GLU A 42 -0.53 10.51 -2.28
C GLU A 42 -1.43 9.53 -1.52
N ARG A 43 -1.75 9.85 -0.26
CA ARG A 43 -2.69 9.04 0.55
C ARG A 43 -4.03 8.84 -0.16
N LYS A 44 -4.54 9.88 -0.83
CA LYS A 44 -5.82 9.82 -1.52
C LYS A 44 -5.79 8.84 -2.69
N GLU A 45 -4.72 8.84 -3.48
CA GLU A 45 -4.53 7.91 -4.60
C GLU A 45 -4.46 6.47 -4.10
N VAL A 46 -3.66 6.22 -3.06
CA VAL A 46 -3.56 4.90 -2.41
C VAL A 46 -4.91 4.42 -1.93
N MET A 47 -5.68 5.27 -1.22
CA MET A 47 -7.02 4.89 -0.77
C MET A 47 -7.97 4.58 -1.92
N THR A 48 -7.87 5.30 -3.05
CA THR A 48 -8.69 5.02 -4.23
C THR A 48 -8.33 3.66 -4.82
N TRP A 49 -7.05 3.37 -5.05
CA TRP A 49 -6.62 2.07 -5.57
C TRP A 49 -7.07 0.90 -4.71
N LEU A 50 -6.93 1.01 -3.39
CA LEU A 50 -7.37 -0.04 -2.45
C LEU A 50 -8.89 -0.19 -2.35
N ARG A 51 -9.66 0.83 -2.74
CA ARG A 51 -11.14 0.75 -2.78
C ARG A 51 -11.62 0.12 -4.09
N ASP A 52 -10.94 0.43 -5.18
CA ASP A 52 -11.34 0.02 -6.52
C ASP A 52 -10.83 -1.38 -6.88
N ASP A 53 -9.72 -1.82 -6.27
CA ASP A 53 -9.13 -3.14 -6.46
C ASP A 53 -9.05 -3.94 -5.14
N LEU A 54 -9.95 -4.92 -5.01
CA LEU A 54 -10.05 -5.78 -3.84
C LEU A 54 -8.90 -6.79 -3.73
N ASP A 55 -8.32 -7.22 -4.85
CA ASP A 55 -7.20 -8.16 -4.85
C ASP A 55 -5.92 -7.45 -4.41
N LEU A 56 -5.71 -6.23 -4.92
CA LEU A 56 -4.64 -5.34 -4.46
C LEU A 56 -4.76 -5.04 -2.96
N TYR A 57 -5.96 -4.76 -2.47
CA TYR A 57 -6.23 -4.56 -1.05
C TYR A 57 -5.82 -5.78 -0.20
N ARG A 58 -6.16 -6.99 -0.65
CA ARG A 58 -5.79 -8.24 0.06
C ARG A 58 -4.28 -8.44 0.06
N GLU A 59 -3.63 -8.26 -1.08
CA GLU A 59 -2.18 -8.42 -1.22
C GLU A 59 -1.41 -7.46 -0.31
N VAL A 60 -1.76 -6.17 -0.34
CA VAL A 60 -1.16 -5.14 0.53
C VAL A 60 -1.33 -5.48 2.00
N THR A 61 -2.52 -5.95 2.39
CA THR A 61 -2.81 -6.35 3.77
C THR A 61 -1.91 -7.52 4.20
N LEU A 62 -1.72 -8.52 3.33
CA LEU A 62 -0.86 -9.67 3.60
C LEU A 62 0.61 -9.25 3.73
N LEU A 63 1.11 -8.42 2.82
CA LEU A 63 2.48 -7.91 2.83
C LEU A 63 2.77 -7.09 4.10
N LEU A 64 1.87 -6.18 4.48
CA LEU A 64 2.01 -5.40 5.72
C LEU A 64 2.00 -6.28 6.97
N ASN A 65 1.12 -7.29 7.00
CA ASN A 65 1.05 -8.21 8.13
C ASN A 65 2.30 -9.09 8.25
N ALA A 66 2.87 -9.54 7.13
CA ALA A 66 4.14 -10.24 7.11
C ALA A 66 5.28 -9.36 7.65
N TRP A 67 5.29 -8.07 7.28
CA TRP A 67 6.30 -7.13 7.77
C TRP A 67 6.18 -6.83 9.28
N ARG A 68 4.95 -6.71 9.79
CA ARG A 68 4.67 -6.44 11.21
C ARG A 68 4.96 -7.62 12.13
N ARG A 69 5.12 -8.82 11.58
CA ARG A 69 5.50 -10.03 12.31
C ARG A 69 6.91 -10.45 11.85
N PRO A 70 7.98 -9.75 12.29
CA PRO A 70 9.31 -10.32 12.16
C PRO A 70 9.27 -11.67 12.89
N GLY A 71 9.83 -12.70 12.26
CA GLY A 71 9.61 -14.12 12.59
C GLY A 71 9.53 -14.44 14.09
N ARG A 72 8.61 -15.33 14.42
CA ARG A 72 8.75 -16.16 15.62
C ARG A 72 10.05 -16.96 15.55
#